data_AF-A0A5C5X922-F1
#
_entry.id   AF-A0A5C5X922-F1
#
_cell.length_a   1.000
_cell.length_b   1.000
_cell.length_c   1.000
_cell.angle_alpha   90.00
_cell.angle_beta   90.00
_cell.angle_gamma   90.00
#
_symmetry.space_group_name_H-M   'P 1'
#
loop_
_entity.id
_entity.type
_entity.pdbx_description
1 polymer ?
#
loop_
_entity_poly.entity_id
_entity_poly.type
_entity_poly.pdbx_seq_one_letter_code
_entity_poly.pdbx_strand_id
1 'polypeptide(L)' 'MFILAGGNLKEIAQLTGVSYPTVRSRLNKIIETLREEIGKTSPTRGNLLDAMVDVEEKSAATRQENRDALNAGKLIKSI' A
#
# COMPACT_ATOMS: atom_id res chain seq x y z
N MET A 1 -10.91 -5.90 24.24
CA MET A 1 -11.49 -7.07 23.54
C MET A 1 -10.61 -7.62 22.43
N PHE A 2 -10.13 -6.83 21.45
CA PHE A 2 -9.33 -7.37 20.33
C PHE A 2 -8.13 -8.24 20.77
N ILE A 3 -7.31 -7.74 21.72
CA ILE A 3 -6.16 -8.49 22.24
C ILE A 3 -6.60 -9.69 23.10
N LEU A 4 -7.71 -9.56 23.84
CA LEU A 4 -8.26 -10.65 24.66
C LEU A 4 -8.78 -11.82 23.80
N ALA A 5 -9.29 -11.52 22.61
CA ALA A 5 -9.72 -12.50 21.61
C ALA A 5 -8.55 -12.99 20.71
N GLY A 6 -7.29 -12.75 21.10
CA GLY A 6 -6.11 -13.16 20.33
C GLY A 6 -6.03 -12.57 18.91
N GLY A 7 -6.75 -11.47 18.63
CA GLY A 7 -6.86 -10.90 17.29
C GLY A 7 -7.79 -11.66 16.34
N ASN A 8 -8.63 -12.58 16.83
CA ASN A 8 -9.62 -13.27 16.01
C ASN A 8 -10.83 -12.37 15.70
N LEU A 9 -10.89 -11.86 14.47
CA LEU A 9 -11.96 -10.96 14.03
C LEU A 9 -13.36 -11.61 14.06
N LYS A 10 -13.46 -12.94 13.85
CA LYS A 10 -14.76 -13.64 13.91
C LYS A 10 -15.28 -13.74 15.34
N GLU A 11 -14.39 -14.04 16.28
CA GLU A 11 -14.72 -14.08 17.70
C GLU A 11 -15.13 -12.70 18.21
N ILE A 12 -14.42 -11.65 17.78
CA ILE A 12 -14.80 -10.27 18.12
C ILE A 12 -16.17 -9.92 17.54
N ALA A 13 -16.47 -10.30 16.31
CA ALA A 13 -17.78 -10.09 15.71
C ALA A 13 -18.89 -10.74 16.54
N GLN A 14 -18.68 -11.97 17.02
CA GLN A 14 -19.62 -12.67 17.90
C GLN A 14 -19.77 -11.97 19.26
N LEU A 15 -18.65 -11.64 19.93
CA LEU A 15 -18.67 -11.00 21.26
C LEU A 15 -19.28 -9.60 21.25
N THR A 16 -19.18 -8.88 20.13
CA THR A 16 -19.67 -7.50 20.01
C THR A 16 -21.03 -7.38 19.32
N GLY A 17 -21.57 -8.49 18.78
CA GLY A 17 -22.85 -8.51 18.08
C GLY A 17 -22.86 -7.74 16.75
N VAL A 18 -21.69 -7.36 16.22
CA VAL A 18 -21.57 -6.68 14.92
C VAL A 18 -21.08 -7.64 13.85
N SER A 19 -21.38 -7.33 12.58
CA SER A 19 -20.93 -8.15 11.46
C SER A 19 -19.40 -8.19 11.35
N TYR A 20 -18.86 -9.32 10.90
CA TYR A 20 -17.42 -9.46 10.61
C TYR A 20 -16.89 -8.37 9.66
N PRO A 21 -17.58 -8.01 8.55
CA PRO A 21 -17.19 -6.86 7.72
C PRO A 21 -17.06 -5.54 8.51
N THR A 22 -17.95 -5.28 9.45
CA THR A 22 -17.91 -4.08 10.30
C THR A 22 -16.66 -4.07 11.18
N VAL A 23 -16.35 -5.20 11.84
CA VAL A 23 -15.14 -5.34 12.67
C VAL A 23 -13.89 -5.14 11.82
N ARG A 24 -13.84 -5.77 10.64
CA ARG A 24 -12.72 -5.65 9.71
C ARG A 24 -12.51 -4.20 9.25
N SER A 25 -13.58 -3.50 8.88
CA SER A 25 -13.49 -2.09 8.47
C SER A 25 -12.95 -1.20 9.59
N ARG A 26 -13.40 -1.40 10.84
CA ARG A 26 -12.87 -0.66 12.00
C ARG A 26 -11.39 -0.92 12.22
N LEU A 27 -10.96 -2.18 12.11
CA LEU A 27 -9.55 -2.54 12.27
C LEU A 27 -8.67 -1.92 11.16
N ASN A 28 -9.13 -1.94 9.92
CA ASN A 28 -8.41 -1.33 8.80
C ASN A 28 -8.16 0.17 9.05
N LYS A 29 -9.18 0.90 9.52
CA LYS A 29 -9.03 2.32 9.86
C LYS A 29 -7.99 2.55 10.94
N ILE A 30 -8.00 1.71 11.98
CA ILE A 30 -6.98 1.79 13.06
C ILE A 30 -5.58 1.53 12.50
N ILE A 31 -5.43 0.53 11.61
CA ILE A 31 -4.14 0.22 10.96
C ILE A 31 -3.66 1.40 10.13
N GLU A 32 -4.53 2.03 9.35
CA GLU A 32 -4.21 3.21 8.54
C GLU A 32 -3.71 4.36 9.41
N THR A 33 -4.48 4.73 10.44
CA THR A 33 -4.08 5.79 11.38
C THR A 33 -2.74 5.48 12.07
N LEU A 34 -2.52 4.24 12.50
CA LEU A 34 -1.25 3.86 13.14
C LEU A 34 -0.08 3.93 12.17
N ARG A 35 -0.26 3.55 10.90
CA ARG A 35 0.78 3.67 9.86
C ARG A 35 1.15 5.12 9.62
N GLU A 36 0.16 6.01 9.53
CA GLU A 36 0.38 7.45 9.39
C GLU A 36 1.18 8.03 10.57
N GLU A 37 0.80 7.70 11.81
CA GLU A 37 1.50 8.18 13.00
C GLU A 37 2.94 7.64 13.11
N ILE A 38 3.18 6.38 12.72
CA ILE A 38 4.54 5.81 12.62
C ILE A 38 5.36 6.57 11.57
N GLY A 39 4.76 6.89 10.42
CA GLY A 39 5.39 7.68 9.37
C GLY A 39 5.80 9.08 9.84
N LYS A 40 4.97 9.73 10.66
CA LYS A 40 5.27 11.05 11.25
C LYS A 40 6.39 11.01 12.31
N THR A 41 6.50 9.91 13.05
CA THR A 41 7.38 9.83 14.24
C THR A 41 8.77 9.27 13.92
N SER A 42 9.00 8.68 12.74
CA SER A 42 10.31 8.15 12.33
C SER A 42 11.02 9.08 11.34
N PRO A 43 11.96 9.95 11.78
CA PRO A 43 12.87 10.62 10.85
C PRO A 43 14.08 9.76 10.43
N THR A 44 14.13 8.42 10.64
CA THR A 44 15.40 7.68 10.41
C THR A 44 15.30 6.25 9.87
N ARG A 45 14.11 5.73 9.51
CA ARG A 45 14.01 4.50 8.70
C ARG A 45 13.06 4.58 7.51
N GLY A 46 12.20 5.60 7.44
CA GLY A 46 11.23 5.80 6.37
C GLY A 46 11.88 6.01 5.00
N ASN A 47 13.04 6.67 4.94
CA ASN A 47 13.65 7.05 3.67
C ASN A 47 14.08 5.87 2.80
N LEU A 48 14.29 4.66 3.33
CA LEU A 48 14.76 3.53 2.51
C LEU A 48 13.62 2.72 1.89
N LEU A 49 12.56 2.44 2.66
CA LEU A 49 11.41 1.67 2.17
C LEU A 49 10.49 2.54 1.31
N ASP A 50 10.31 3.81 1.68
CA ASP A 50 9.51 4.78 0.93
C ASP A 50 10.18 5.14 -0.41
N ALA A 51 11.52 5.33 -0.39
CA ALA A 51 12.27 5.53 -1.63
C ALA A 51 12.26 4.29 -2.54
N MET A 52 12.12 3.07 -2.02
CA MET A 52 12.02 1.86 -2.85
C MET A 52 10.65 1.74 -3.55
N VAL A 53 9.56 2.09 -2.87
CA VAL A 53 8.22 2.12 -3.47
C VAL A 53 8.14 3.19 -4.56
N ASP A 54 8.68 4.38 -4.30
CA ASP A 54 8.75 5.46 -5.28
C ASP A 54 9.66 5.13 -6.49
N VAL A 55 10.75 4.39 -6.26
CA VAL A 55 11.66 3.94 -7.33
C VAL A 55 10.99 2.90 -8.22
N GLU A 56 10.16 2.01 -7.66
CA GLU A 56 9.43 1.01 -8.45
C GLU A 56 8.43 1.67 -9.41
N GLU A 57 7.65 2.64 -8.94
CA GLU A 57 6.70 3.39 -9.78
C GLU A 57 7.41 4.24 -10.85
N LYS A 58 8.49 4.95 -10.48
CA LYS A 58 9.26 5.78 -11.43
C LYS A 58 10.00 4.96 -12.48
N SER A 59 10.51 3.79 -12.12
CA SER A 59 11.21 2.92 -13.07
C SER A 59 10.26 2.15 -13.99
N ALA A 60 9.01 1.91 -13.58
CA ALA A 60 7.95 1.43 -14.47
C ALA A 60 7.54 2.49 -15.51
N ALA A 61 7.36 3.75 -15.10
CA ALA A 61 7.05 4.86 -16.00
C ALA A 61 8.18 5.15 -17.01
N THR A 62 9.44 5.17 -16.55
CA THR A 62 10.61 5.40 -17.41
C THR A 62 10.82 4.29 -18.45
N ARG A 63 10.47 3.03 -18.11
CA ARG A 63 10.53 1.91 -19.07
C ARG A 63 9.44 1.99 -20.14
N GLN A 64 8.28 2.55 -19.82
CA GLN A 64 7.19 2.70 -20.78
C GLN A 64 7.51 3.81 -21.79
N GLU A 65 7.96 4.99 -21.32
CA GLU A 65 8.35 6.11 -22.19
C GLU A 65 9.49 5.72 -23.15
N ASN A 66 10.48 4.96 -22.68
CA ASN A 66 11.62 4.55 -23.52
C ASN A 66 11.21 3.47 -24.56
N ARG A 67 10.20 2.64 -24.26
CA ARG A 67 9.60 1.69 -25.23
C ARG A 67 8.79 2.41 -26.30
N ASP A 68 8.04 3.43 -25.91
CA ASP A 68 7.19 4.20 -26.82
C ASP A 68 8.03 5.06 -27.78
N ALA A 69 9.14 5.64 -27.29
CA ALA A 69 10.12 6.33 -28.12
C ALA A 69 10.84 5.39 -29.12
N LEU A 70 11.18 4.16 -28.71
CA LEU A 70 11.83 3.17 -29.58
C LEU A 70 10.89 2.69 -30.71
N ASN A 71 9.60 2.52 -30.41
CA ASN A 71 8.61 2.10 -31.39
C ASN A 71 8.30 3.21 -32.41
N ALA A 72 8.23 4.47 -31.96
CA ALA A 72 8.04 5.63 -32.84
C ALA A 72 9.23 5.80 -33.82
N GLY A 73 10.47 5.64 -33.33
CA GLY A 73 11.67 5.72 -34.18
C GLY A 73 11.77 4.60 -35.21
N LYS A 74 11.23 3.41 -34.91
CA LYS A 74 11.22 2.26 -35.84
C LYS A 74 10.20 2.43 -36.98
N LEU A 75 9.11 3.18 -36.76
CA LEU A 75 8.08 3.47 -37.76
C LEU A 75 8.57 4.45 -38.84
N ILE A 76 9.36 5.45 -38.45
CA ILE A 76 9.91 6.49 -39.35
C ILE A 76 10.98 5.89 -40.30
N LYS A 77 11.65 4.80 -39.91
CA LYS A 77 12.73 4.17 -40.69
C LYS A 77 12.23 3.10 -41.69
N SER A 78 10.92 2.86 -41.77
CA SER A 78 10.30 1.81 -42.59
C SER A 78 9.39 2.34 -43.72
N ILE A 79 9.39 3.65 -43.96
CA ILE A 79 8.78 4.32 -45.12
C ILE A 79 9.91 4.73 -46.06
#